data_AF-S9TV83-F1
#
_entry.id   AF-S9TV83-F1
#
_cell.length_a   1.000
_cell.length_b   1.000
_cell.length_c   1.000
_cell.angle_alpha   90.00
_cell.angle_beta   90.00
_cell.angle_gamma   90.00
#
_symmetry.space_group_name_H-M   'P 1'
#
loop_
_entity.id
_entity.type
_entity.pdbx_description
1 polymer ?
#
loop_
_entity_poly.entity_id
_entity_poly.type
_entity_poly.pdbx_seq_one_letter_code
_entity_poly.pdbx_strand_id
1 'polypeptide(L)'
;MDDDAFSDFERGSDVSSSSYDDANDAEQGVPENYPLPPLPPAHLPESVQGISTGDVYSIIKELRRQVDDPQERESAKGMLQNDTKVLLAVAQVLQEAHLLRRMTSRSGGPPEEELLDQPEAPAPQLPAGYNSWILEAKEV
;
A
#
# COMPACT_ATOMS: atom_id res chain seq x y z
N MET A 1 -4.75 -55.60 17.51
CA MET A 1 -4.62 -55.82 16.06
C MET A 1 -3.84 -54.64 15.56
N ASP A 2 -2.53 -54.83 15.65
CA ASP A 2 -1.46 -54.12 14.96
C ASP A 2 -1.70 -54.15 13.44
N ASP A 3 -1.14 -53.17 12.71
CA ASP A 3 -0.32 -53.39 11.52
C ASP A 3 -0.13 -52.05 10.78
N ASP A 4 0.95 -51.35 11.13
CA ASP A 4 1.62 -50.37 10.29
C ASP A 4 2.12 -51.07 9.01
N ALA A 5 1.55 -50.70 7.86
CA ALA A 5 2.03 -51.14 6.55
C ALA A 5 2.75 -49.99 5.82
N PHE A 6 4.05 -49.90 6.08
CA PHE A 6 5.01 -49.29 5.17
C PHE A 6 5.20 -50.20 3.95
N SER A 7 5.03 -49.65 2.75
CA SER A 7 5.63 -50.14 1.49
C SER A 7 6.01 -48.88 0.69
N ASP A 8 7.29 -48.53 0.46
CA ASP A 8 8.24 -49.21 -0.46
C ASP A 8 7.60 -49.28 -1.87
N PHE A 9 8.12 -48.81 -3.00
CA PHE A 9 9.43 -48.35 -3.49
C PHE A 9 9.19 -47.99 -4.99
N GLU A 10 10.23 -47.56 -5.73
CA GLU A 10 10.31 -47.28 -7.20
C GLU A 10 9.96 -45.83 -7.59
N ARG A 11 10.89 -44.87 -7.65
CA ARG A 11 12.07 -44.73 -8.54
C ARG A 11 11.75 -44.85 -10.04
N GLY A 12 11.12 -43.82 -10.60
CA GLY A 12 11.09 -43.55 -12.04
C GLY A 12 12.03 -42.41 -12.42
N SER A 13 13.31 -42.74 -12.60
CA SER A 13 14.30 -41.86 -13.24
C SER A 13 14.27 -42.14 -14.73
N ASP A 14 13.67 -41.25 -15.53
CA ASP A 14 13.95 -41.20 -16.96
C ASP A 14 14.46 -39.80 -17.35
N VAL A 15 15.74 -39.81 -17.68
CA VAL A 15 16.54 -38.72 -18.18
C VAL A 15 16.29 -38.62 -19.68
N SER A 16 15.42 -37.72 -20.10
CA SER A 16 15.41 -37.28 -21.49
C SER A 16 16.51 -36.26 -21.71
N SER A 17 17.72 -36.77 -21.94
CA SER A 17 18.87 -36.01 -22.43
C SER A 17 18.62 -35.57 -23.88
N SER A 18 17.96 -34.42 -24.05
CA SER A 18 17.85 -33.76 -25.35
C SER A 18 19.01 -32.78 -25.54
N SER A 19 20.05 -33.29 -26.19
CA SER A 19 21.19 -32.53 -26.70
C SER A 19 20.71 -31.50 -27.73
N TYR A 20 20.68 -30.24 -27.33
CA TYR A 20 20.71 -29.11 -28.27
C TYR A 20 21.97 -28.29 -27.95
N ASP A 21 23.05 -28.63 -28.64
CA ASP A 21 24.14 -27.69 -28.93
C ASP A 21 23.57 -26.60 -29.84
N ASP A 22 23.21 -25.45 -29.26
CA ASP A 22 23.07 -24.20 -29.99
C ASP A 22 24.10 -23.23 -29.40
N ALA A 23 25.31 -23.30 -29.95
CA ALA A 23 26.34 -22.31 -29.75
C ALA A 23 25.91 -21.01 -30.44
N ASN A 24 25.02 -20.25 -29.78
CA ASN A 24 24.73 -18.88 -30.15
C ASN A 24 25.64 -17.96 -29.35
N ASP A 25 26.80 -17.71 -29.93
CA ASP A 25 27.74 -16.64 -29.60
C ASP A 25 27.04 -15.29 -29.81
N ALA A 26 26.15 -14.94 -28.90
CA ALA A 26 25.65 -13.59 -28.75
C ALA A 26 26.50 -12.95 -27.67
N GLU A 27 27.45 -12.11 -28.09
CA GLU A 27 28.05 -11.08 -27.24
C GLU A 27 26.92 -10.17 -26.71
N GLN A 28 26.23 -10.64 -25.67
CA GLN A 28 25.37 -9.82 -24.85
C GLN A 28 26.31 -8.89 -24.10
N GLY A 29 26.48 -7.69 -24.65
CA GLY A 29 27.07 -6.58 -23.94
C GLY A 29 26.50 -6.56 -22.53
N VAL A 30 27.39 -6.71 -21.55
CA VAL A 30 27.06 -6.68 -20.12
C VAL A 30 26.13 -5.50 -19.92
N PRO A 31 24.89 -5.69 -19.42
CA PRO A 31 24.01 -4.56 -19.18
C PRO A 31 24.78 -3.63 -18.25
N GLU A 32 25.17 -2.49 -18.79
CA GLU A 32 25.92 -1.48 -18.08
C GLU A 32 25.03 -1.08 -16.90
N ASN A 33 25.38 -1.59 -15.71
CA ASN A 33 24.53 -1.53 -14.53
C ASN A 33 24.64 -0.11 -13.97
N TYR A 34 23.97 0.83 -14.62
CA TYR A 34 23.87 2.20 -14.16
C TYR A 34 23.13 2.19 -12.83
N PRO A 35 23.77 2.65 -11.73
CA PRO A 35 23.11 2.67 -10.44
C PRO A 35 21.88 3.58 -10.55
N LEU A 36 20.75 3.07 -10.09
CA LEU A 36 19.54 3.88 -9.97
C LEU A 36 19.86 5.13 -9.15
N PRO A 37 19.35 6.31 -9.55
CA PRO A 37 19.50 7.52 -8.74
C PRO A 37 18.91 7.25 -7.35
N PRO A 38 19.53 7.81 -6.29
CA PRO A 38 19.04 7.61 -4.93
C PRO A 38 17.61 8.13 -4.83
N LEU A 39 16.75 7.36 -4.16
CA LEU A 39 15.40 7.79 -3.86
C LEU A 39 15.45 9.10 -3.06
N PRO A 40 14.52 10.05 -3.34
CA PRO A 40 14.42 11.25 -2.53
C PRO A 40 14.18 10.87 -1.06
N PRO A 41 14.68 11.67 -0.10
CA PRO A 41 14.43 11.42 1.31
C PRO A 41 12.91 11.40 1.56
N ALA A 42 12.47 10.42 2.35
CA ALA A 42 11.07 10.32 2.74
C ALA A 42 10.69 11.55 3.57
N HIS A 43 10.02 12.51 2.95
CA HIS A 43 9.48 13.67 3.63
C HIS A 43 8.21 13.26 4.38
N LEU A 44 8.39 12.74 5.60
CA LEU A 44 7.29 12.68 6.54
C LEU A 44 7.07 14.09 7.10
N PRO A 45 5.84 14.62 7.08
CA PRO A 45 5.56 15.88 7.73
C PRO A 45 5.92 15.76 9.22
N GLU A 46 6.62 16.75 9.79
CA GLU A 46 6.97 16.74 11.22
C GLU A 46 5.73 16.90 12.12
N SER A 47 4.71 17.60 11.60
CA SER A 47 3.43 17.80 12.26
C SER A 47 2.26 17.81 11.27
N VAL A 48 1.13 17.27 11.71
CA VAL A 48 -0.15 17.30 10.99
C VAL A 48 -1.15 18.08 11.85
N GLN A 49 -1.73 19.15 11.30
CA GLN A 49 -2.67 20.03 12.02
C GLN A 49 -2.11 20.60 13.35
N GLY A 50 -0.79 20.77 13.46
CA GLY A 50 -0.10 21.26 14.66
C GLY A 50 0.13 20.20 15.76
N ILE A 51 -0.15 18.93 15.48
CA ILE A 51 0.15 17.78 16.34
C ILE A 51 1.36 17.06 15.75
N SER A 52 2.28 16.57 16.59
CA SER A 52 3.42 15.81 16.09
C SER A 52 2.94 14.55 15.38
N THR A 53 3.55 14.22 14.24
CA THR A 53 3.15 13.05 13.45
C THR A 53 3.27 11.75 14.25
N GLY A 54 4.25 11.66 15.16
CA GLY A 54 4.40 10.53 16.08
C GLY A 54 3.24 10.38 17.07
N ASP A 55 2.72 11.49 17.58
CA ASP A 55 1.55 11.47 18.48
C ASP A 55 0.30 11.06 17.72
N VAL A 56 0.10 11.57 16.49
CA VAL A 56 -1.04 11.18 15.64
C VAL A 56 -1.03 9.66 15.38
N TYR A 57 0.13 9.08 15.03
CA TYR A 57 0.23 7.63 14.87
C TYR A 57 -0.03 6.84 16.15
N SER A 58 0.37 7.38 17.30
CA SER A 58 0.09 6.77 18.61
C SER A 58 -1.41 6.79 18.92
N ILE A 59 -2.08 7.91 18.64
CA ILE A 59 -3.53 8.05 18.75
C ILE A 59 -4.24 7.06 17.81
N ILE A 60 -3.79 6.93 16.56
CA ILE A 60 -4.38 5.98 15.60
C ILE A 60 -4.25 4.53 16.10
N LYS A 61 -3.10 4.14 16.62
CA LYS A 61 -2.89 2.79 17.20
C LYS A 61 -3.83 2.54 18.36
N GLU A 62 -3.98 3.51 19.25
CA GLU A 62 -4.86 3.41 20.40
C GLU A 62 -6.34 3.38 19.99
N LEU A 63 -6.75 4.23 19.04
CA LEU A 63 -8.09 4.21 18.46
C LEU A 63 -8.43 2.85 17.86
N ARG A 64 -7.48 2.22 17.15
CA ARG A 64 -7.70 0.86 16.61
C ARG A 64 -7.98 -0.13 17.74
N ARG A 65 -7.19 -0.10 18.81
CA ARG A 65 -7.40 -0.97 19.99
C ARG A 65 -8.76 -0.74 20.63
N GLN A 66 -9.15 0.53 20.79
CA GLN A 66 -10.39 0.92 21.46
C GLN A 66 -11.64 0.66 20.60
N VAL A 67 -11.53 0.62 19.27
CA VAL A 67 -12.66 0.28 18.39
C VAL A 67 -12.98 -1.22 18.44
N ASP A 68 -11.98 -2.07 18.69
CA ASP A 68 -12.17 -3.51 18.86
C ASP A 68 -12.89 -3.86 20.18
N ASP A 69 -12.81 -3.01 21.20
CA ASP A 69 -13.55 -3.14 22.47
C ASP A 69 -14.82 -2.28 22.48
N PRO A 70 -16.04 -2.88 22.58
CA PRO A 70 -17.29 -2.12 22.57
C PRO A 70 -17.43 -1.12 23.72
N GLN A 71 -16.77 -1.32 24.87
CA GLN A 71 -16.83 -0.44 26.02
C GLN A 71 -15.89 0.77 25.87
N GLU A 72 -14.71 0.57 25.26
CA GLU A 72 -13.75 1.65 25.00
C GLU A 72 -14.15 2.50 23.77
N ARG A 73 -14.95 1.93 22.85
CA ARG A 73 -15.42 2.61 21.64
C ARG A 73 -16.18 3.92 21.91
N GLU A 74 -16.98 3.97 22.97
CA GLU A 74 -17.69 5.20 23.35
C GLU A 74 -16.73 6.28 23.85
N SER A 75 -15.68 5.89 24.56
CA SER A 75 -14.61 6.80 25.02
C SER A 75 -13.82 7.35 23.83
N ALA A 76 -13.43 6.47 22.89
CA ALA A 76 -12.76 6.86 21.64
C ALA A 76 -13.61 7.87 20.84
N LYS A 77 -14.91 7.62 20.73
CA LYS A 77 -15.85 8.52 20.07
C LYS A 77 -15.93 9.87 20.79
N GLY A 78 -16.00 9.87 22.12
CA GLY A 78 -16.01 11.10 22.92
C GLY A 78 -14.75 11.94 22.69
N MET A 79 -13.57 11.30 22.67
CA MET A 79 -12.30 11.97 22.36
C MET A 79 -12.33 12.64 20.97
N LEU A 80 -12.75 11.90 19.94
CA LEU A 80 -12.84 12.42 18.57
C LEU A 80 -13.90 13.52 18.39
N GLN A 81 -14.96 13.50 19.19
CA GLN A 81 -16.00 14.54 19.17
C GLN A 81 -15.58 15.81 19.88
N ASN A 82 -14.81 15.69 20.97
CA ASN A 82 -14.39 16.82 21.80
C ASN A 82 -13.17 17.56 21.22
N ASP A 83 -12.26 16.84 20.55
CA ASP A 83 -11.06 17.43 19.95
C ASP A 83 -11.10 17.34 18.41
N THR A 84 -11.58 18.42 17.79
CA THR A 84 -11.65 18.54 16.33
C THR A 84 -10.27 18.51 15.67
N LYS A 85 -9.20 18.97 16.35
CA LYS A 85 -7.85 18.95 15.76
C LYS A 85 -7.31 17.53 15.67
N VAL A 86 -7.50 16.74 16.74
CA VAL A 86 -7.15 15.32 16.73
C VAL A 86 -7.95 14.57 15.67
N LEU A 87 -9.26 14.82 15.57
CA LEU A 87 -10.11 14.22 14.54
C LEU A 87 -9.61 14.54 13.12
N LEU A 88 -9.32 15.80 12.82
CA LEU A 88 -8.84 16.22 11.51
C LEU A 88 -7.44 15.66 11.21
N ALA A 89 -6.54 15.64 12.19
CA ALA A 89 -5.21 15.08 12.02
C ALA A 89 -5.25 13.58 11.72
N VAL A 90 -6.05 12.83 12.48
CA VAL A 90 -6.27 11.39 12.26
C VAL A 90 -6.93 11.15 10.90
N ALA A 91 -7.97 11.92 10.55
CA ALA A 91 -8.64 11.79 9.26
C ALA A 91 -7.69 12.06 8.09
N GLN A 92 -6.85 13.10 8.18
CA GLN A 92 -5.86 13.43 7.17
C GLN A 92 -4.84 12.30 6.98
N VAL A 93 -4.27 11.77 8.08
CA VAL A 93 -3.30 10.66 7.99
C VAL A 93 -3.93 9.40 7.40
N LEU A 94 -5.16 9.06 7.80
CA LEU A 94 -5.85 7.89 7.26
C LEU A 94 -6.26 8.07 5.79
N GLN A 95 -6.55 9.31 5.37
CA GLN A 95 -6.85 9.66 3.99
C GLN A 95 -5.59 9.54 3.11
N GLU A 96 -4.47 10.12 3.55
CA GLU A 96 -3.18 10.03 2.86
C GLU A 96 -2.68 8.57 2.76
N ALA A 97 -2.98 7.74 3.77
CA ALA A 97 -2.63 6.32 3.77
C ALA A 97 -3.62 5.42 3.00
N HIS A 98 -4.66 5.98 2.38
CA HIS A 98 -5.71 5.23 1.67
C HIS A 98 -6.45 4.19 2.52
N LEU A 99 -6.57 4.45 3.82
CA LEU A 99 -7.24 3.54 4.76
C LEU A 99 -8.70 3.92 5.01
N LEU A 100 -9.12 5.13 4.60
CA LEU A 100 -10.52 5.55 4.71
C LEU A 100 -11.34 5.05 3.51
N ARG A 101 -12.36 4.26 3.82
CA ARG A 101 -13.40 3.84 2.88
C ARG A 101 -14.72 4.44 3.32
N ARG A 102 -15.45 5.01 2.37
CA ARG A 102 -16.82 5.48 2.56
C ARG A 102 -17.74 4.28 2.42
N MET A 103 -18.51 4.00 3.46
CA MET A 103 -19.67 3.12 3.32
C MET A 103 -20.81 3.92 2.69
N THR A 104 -21.19 3.58 1.46
CA THR A 104 -22.39 4.13 0.83
C THR A 104 -23.51 3.09 0.90
N SER A 105 -24.65 3.49 1.47
CA SER A 105 -25.85 2.66 1.45
C SER A 105 -26.58 2.91 0.14
N ARG A 106 -26.38 2.05 -0.85
CA ARG A 106 -27.20 2.03 -2.06
C ARG A 106 -28.62 1.61 -1.69
N SER A 107 -29.65 2.32 -2.14
CA SER A 107 -31.03 2.00 -1.76
C SER A 107 -31.40 0.58 -2.20
N GLY A 108 -31.58 -0.32 -1.24
CA GLY A 108 -32.02 -1.69 -1.47
C GLY A 108 -30.91 -2.75 -1.57
N GLY A 109 -29.64 -2.41 -1.32
CA GLY A 109 -28.52 -3.36 -1.31
C GLY A 109 -27.72 -3.36 0.00
N PRO A 110 -26.84 -4.36 0.21
CA PRO A 110 -25.84 -4.28 1.27
C PRO A 110 -24.94 -3.05 1.07
N PRO A 111 -24.43 -2.45 2.15
CA PRO A 111 -23.55 -1.29 2.04
C PRO A 111 -22.32 -1.63 1.20
N GLU A 112 -22.01 -0.78 0.22
CA GLU A 112 -20.81 -0.92 -0.62
C GLU A 112 -19.70 -0.04 -0.03
N GLU A 113 -18.48 -0.58 0.03
CA GLU A 113 -17.29 0.16 0.44
C GLU A 113 -16.69 0.85 -0.79
N GLU A 114 -16.73 2.17 -0.80
CA GLU A 114 -16.13 3.01 -1.84
C GLU A 114 -14.86 3.67 -1.28
N LEU A 115 -13.72 3.56 -1.96
CA LEU A 115 -12.53 4.33 -1.60
C LEU A 115 -12.80 5.81 -1.84
N LEU A 116 -12.47 6.67 -0.87
CA LEU A 116 -12.64 8.11 -1.05
C LEU A 116 -11.69 8.64 -2.12
N ASP A 117 -12.21 9.46 -3.04
CA ASP A 117 -11.42 10.15 -4.05
C ASP A 117 -10.33 11.00 -3.38
N GLN A 118 -9.12 10.89 -3.93
CA GLN A 118 -7.99 11.67 -3.43
C GLN A 118 -8.18 13.13 -3.84
N PRO A 119 -7.91 14.11 -2.95
CA PRO A 119 -7.79 15.49 -3.38
C PRO A 119 -6.71 15.55 -4.46
N GLU A 120 -7.05 16.11 -5.61
CA GLU A 120 -6.15 16.20 -6.77
C GLU A 120 -4.83 16.83 -6.33
N ALA A 121 -3.75 16.07 -6.43
CA ALA A 121 -2.43 16.57 -6.08
C ALA A 121 -2.11 17.74 -7.03
N PRO A 122 -1.61 18.89 -6.51
CA PRO A 122 -1.23 19.99 -7.36
C PRO A 122 -0.18 19.51 -8.37
N ALA A 123 -0.40 19.83 -9.65
CA ALA A 123 0.53 19.45 -10.70
C ALA A 123 1.95 19.92 -10.33
N PRO A 124 2.98 19.05 -10.48
CA PRO A 124 4.34 19.44 -10.16
C PRO A 124 4.71 20.68 -10.97
N GLN A 125 5.15 21.73 -10.28
CA GLN A 125 5.63 22.94 -10.94
C GLN A 125 6.98 22.62 -11.59
N LEU A 126 6.94 22.35 -12.89
CA LEU A 126 8.14 22.16 -13.66
C LEU A 126 8.86 23.50 -13.85
N PRO A 127 10.20 23.55 -13.69
CA PRO A 127 10.97 24.74 -14.05
C PRO A 127 10.68 25.15 -15.50
N ALA A 128 10.74 26.45 -15.76
CA ALA A 128 10.49 26.99 -17.10
C ALA A 128 11.36 26.26 -18.14
N GLY A 129 10.73 25.60 -19.12
CA GLY A 129 11.40 24.85 -20.19
C GLY A 129 11.18 23.33 -20.20
N TYR A 130 10.61 22.73 -19.14
CA TYR A 130 10.41 21.27 -19.02
C TYR A 130 9.01 20.77 -19.46
N ASN A 131 8.38 21.38 -20.46
CA ASN A 131 7.01 21.02 -20.89
C ASN A 131 6.91 19.74 -21.76
N SER A 132 8.00 19.01 -22.02
CA SER A 132 8.04 18.04 -23.12
C SER A 132 7.85 16.56 -22.75
N TRP A 133 7.68 16.20 -21.47
CA TRP A 133 7.64 14.79 -21.05
C TRP A 133 6.27 14.30 -20.57
N ILE A 134 5.30 15.18 -20.34
CA ILE A 134 3.95 14.80 -19.92
C ILE A 134 3.04 14.85 -21.15
N LEU A 135 3.13 13.83 -22.00
CA LEU A 135 2.10 13.61 -23.02
C LEU A 135 0.91 12.94 -22.32
N GLU A 136 -0.11 13.76 -22.11
CA GLU A 136 -1.53 13.47 -21.94
C GLU A 136 -1.93 12.03 -22.31
N ALA A 137 -1.99 11.12 -21.33
CA ALA A 137 -2.75 9.88 -21.43
C ALA A 137 -4.22 10.18 -21.11
N LYS A 138 -4.90 10.88 -22.03
CA LYS A 138 -6.35 11.05 -22.01
C LYS A 138 -6.93 10.29 -23.20
N GLU A 139 -7.09 8.99 -23.02
CA GLU A 139 -7.97 8.18 -23.89
C GLU A 139 -9.41 8.20 -23.34
N VAL A 140 -10.32 8.09 -24.31
CA VAL A 140 -11.75 8.47 -24.33
C VAL A 140 -12.64 7.73 -23.33
#